data_AF-A0A935ZBW7-F1
#
_entry.id   AF-A0A935ZBW7-F1
#
_cell.length_a   1.000
_cell.length_b   1.000
_cell.length_c   1.000
_cell.angle_alpha   90.00
_cell.angle_beta   90.00
_cell.angle_gamma   90.00
#
_symmetry.space_group_name_H-M   'P 1'
#
loop_
_entity.id
_entity.type
_entity.pdbx_description
1 polymer ?
#
loop_
_entity_poly.entity_id
_entity_poly.type
_entity_poly.pdbx_seq_one_letter_code
_entity_poly.pdbx_strand_id
1 'polypeptide(L)'
;MSHAFELLDALGWCTLVRRSPDLDGSIPLRAARACVPLLEGNAFGWQLMPHAPLQLAKRRGRWQLDDDDAVRQARACVPYLLADGLVTPAWAELLADGPLFPLPRPRWRSAPRWGLWTGLLVRVEPGHVLWCGDAGNRRNRDVALEEHVVVPAQRWVPLALELRLDGARDRVQWRAELATLAALSTRARTSCVPLASRPELGLAHLRFYDAQYFAQKQHGPTRKYRQQMQAPASTADGSEVVAALAGPVDLEIVPLQRVHGAHGPDEVGTPPALQRLQWRSPLAFTARYDGLQVTIEHDAAALDRLARATMQCWREVYGDEVLAEHRGALLYLSKFFTPHVAGEPHFFVKPAALFATPPGWSMLLQGPRWPTAEVLRGVVHTDRFHAAPAVFAMHDTTALAIGVGDPLLTLLPFEPATARLSPRWAPPLPTAARRHSPEADA
;
A
#
# COMPACT_ATOMS: atom_id res chain seq x y z
N MET A 1 23.29 -16.06 1.96
CA MET A 1 21.92 -15.63 1.59
C MET A 1 21.88 -14.12 1.75
N SER A 2 21.41 -13.38 0.75
CA SER A 2 21.23 -11.93 0.90
C SER A 2 19.98 -11.65 1.73
N HIS A 3 20.07 -10.70 2.65
CA HIS A 3 18.95 -10.10 3.39
C HIS A 3 18.96 -8.60 3.10
N ALA A 4 17.80 -7.94 3.17
CA ALA A 4 17.72 -6.47 3.03
C ALA A 4 17.55 -5.75 4.37
N PHE A 5 17.22 -6.50 5.42
CA PHE A 5 17.10 -5.97 6.77
C PHE A 5 17.28 -7.11 7.79
N GLU A 6 17.67 -6.72 8.98
CA GLU A 6 17.82 -7.58 10.15
C GLU A 6 16.77 -7.22 11.20
N LEU A 7 16.36 -8.22 11.98
CA LEU A 7 15.41 -8.07 13.07
C LEU A 7 16.00 -8.60 14.37
N LEU A 8 15.73 -7.90 15.46
CA LEU A 8 16.01 -8.36 16.81
C LEU A 8 14.70 -8.35 17.60
N ASP A 9 14.34 -9.49 18.16
CA ASP A 9 13.15 -9.65 18.99
C ASP A 9 13.46 -9.34 20.46
N ALA A 10 13.04 -8.17 20.91
CA ALA A 10 13.30 -7.70 22.27
C ALA A 10 12.25 -8.21 23.27
N LEU A 11 10.99 -8.39 22.84
CA LEU A 11 9.87 -8.66 23.75
C LEU A 11 9.11 -9.96 23.48
N GLY A 12 9.26 -10.58 22.31
CA GLY A 12 8.54 -11.80 21.94
C GLY A 12 7.07 -11.56 21.62
N TRP A 13 6.69 -10.37 21.16
CA TRP A 13 5.29 -9.99 20.96
C TRP A 13 4.77 -10.22 19.55
N CYS A 14 5.66 -10.11 18.55
CA CYS A 14 5.28 -10.21 17.16
C CYS A 14 6.22 -11.14 16.40
N THR A 15 5.68 -11.72 15.33
CA THR A 15 6.43 -12.47 14.33
C THR A 15 6.15 -11.94 12.93
N LEU A 16 6.99 -12.30 11.97
CA LEU A 16 6.76 -12.03 10.56
C LEU A 16 6.34 -13.29 9.84
N VAL A 17 5.22 -13.21 9.13
CA VAL A 17 4.71 -14.31 8.30
C VAL A 17 4.62 -13.88 6.84
N ARG A 18 4.84 -14.83 5.94
CA ARG A 18 4.39 -14.66 4.55
C ARG A 18 3.00 -15.18 4.39
N ARG A 19 2.19 -14.41 3.67
CA ARG A 19 0.88 -14.86 3.24
C ARG A 19 0.96 -15.49 1.86
N SER A 20 0.14 -16.53 1.73
CA SER A 20 -0.24 -17.07 0.44
C SER A 20 -0.97 -15.98 -0.37
N PRO A 21 -0.93 -16.05 -1.71
CA PRO A 21 -1.73 -15.17 -2.56
C PRO A 21 -3.24 -15.45 -2.47
N ASP A 22 -3.67 -16.41 -1.65
CA ASP A 22 -5.09 -16.56 -1.33
C ASP A 22 -5.67 -15.35 -0.59
N LEU A 23 -6.99 -15.26 -0.71
CA LEU A 23 -7.74 -14.17 -0.13
C LEU A 23 -8.36 -14.54 1.22
N ASP A 24 -8.24 -15.78 1.69
CA ASP A 24 -8.87 -16.28 2.93
C ASP A 24 -10.35 -15.85 3.10
N GLY A 25 -11.07 -15.72 1.98
CA GLY A 25 -12.47 -15.25 1.94
C GLY A 25 -12.68 -13.73 1.92
N SER A 26 -11.62 -12.91 1.90
CA SER A 26 -11.71 -11.43 1.88
C SER A 26 -12.25 -10.85 0.58
N ILE A 27 -12.24 -11.62 -0.52
CA ILE A 27 -12.91 -11.30 -1.78
C ILE A 27 -13.57 -12.59 -2.31
N PRO A 28 -14.76 -12.52 -2.93
CA PRO A 28 -15.38 -13.68 -3.57
C PRO A 28 -14.39 -14.42 -4.48
N LEU A 29 -14.36 -15.75 -4.35
CA LEU A 29 -13.44 -16.64 -5.08
C LEU A 29 -13.46 -16.42 -6.61
N ARG A 30 -14.58 -15.94 -7.16
CA ARG A 30 -14.74 -15.63 -8.59
C ARG A 30 -13.93 -14.39 -9.02
N ALA A 31 -14.05 -13.28 -8.29
CA ALA A 31 -13.21 -12.09 -8.49
C ALA A 31 -11.72 -12.39 -8.23
N ALA A 32 -11.44 -13.15 -7.16
CA ALA A 32 -10.09 -13.59 -6.80
C ALA A 32 -9.37 -14.30 -7.97
N ARG A 33 -10.06 -15.28 -8.58
CA ARG A 33 -9.49 -16.11 -9.65
C ARG A 33 -9.18 -15.30 -10.92
N ALA A 34 -9.93 -14.23 -11.19
CA ALA A 34 -9.75 -13.43 -12.40
C ALA A 34 -8.81 -12.23 -12.23
N CYS A 35 -8.51 -11.83 -10.99
CA CYS A 35 -7.74 -10.62 -10.69
C CYS A 35 -6.40 -10.96 -10.02
N VAL A 36 -5.45 -11.49 -10.80
CA VAL A 36 -4.08 -11.82 -10.34
C VAL A 36 -3.42 -10.66 -9.58
N PRO A 37 -3.57 -9.38 -9.98
CA PRO A 37 -3.01 -8.27 -9.21
C PRO A 37 -3.44 -8.24 -7.74
N LEU A 38 -4.70 -8.55 -7.42
CA LEU A 38 -5.18 -8.55 -6.04
C LEU A 38 -4.63 -9.73 -5.22
N LEU A 39 -4.49 -10.91 -5.85
CA LEU A 39 -3.86 -12.08 -5.23
C LEU A 39 -2.40 -11.79 -4.86
N GLU A 40 -1.67 -11.14 -5.76
CA GLU A 40 -0.29 -10.74 -5.49
C GLU A 40 -0.20 -9.58 -4.49
N GLY A 41 -1.17 -8.67 -4.49
CA GLY A 41 -1.32 -7.64 -3.46
C GLY A 41 -1.48 -8.22 -2.06
N ASN A 42 -2.16 -9.36 -1.92
CA ASN A 42 -2.28 -10.09 -0.66
C ASN A 42 -0.98 -10.75 -0.21
N ALA A 43 -0.22 -11.29 -1.16
CA ALA A 43 1.08 -11.89 -0.90
C ALA A 43 2.22 -10.86 -0.79
N PHE A 44 1.92 -9.57 -0.90
CA PHE A 44 2.94 -8.53 -0.89
C PHE A 44 3.58 -8.39 0.49
N GLY A 45 4.91 -8.44 0.53
CA GLY A 45 5.72 -8.22 1.73
C GLY A 45 5.56 -9.29 2.81
N TRP A 46 6.03 -8.94 4.00
CA TRP A 46 5.91 -9.71 5.23
C TRP A 46 4.79 -9.12 6.08
N GLN A 47 3.90 -9.96 6.58
CA GLN A 47 2.86 -9.52 7.50
C GLN A 47 3.37 -9.60 8.93
N LEU A 48 3.26 -8.49 9.66
CA LEU A 48 3.54 -8.43 11.08
C LEU A 48 2.34 -8.97 11.85
N MET A 49 2.54 -10.08 12.56
CA MET A 49 1.49 -10.78 13.31
C MET A 49 1.78 -10.72 14.80
N PRO A 50 0.80 -10.37 15.65
CA PRO A 50 0.99 -10.44 17.08
C PRO A 50 0.83 -11.90 17.55
N HIS A 51 1.57 -12.31 18.59
CA HIS A 51 1.43 -13.63 19.19
C HIS A 51 0.13 -13.79 20.00
N ALA A 52 -0.37 -12.68 20.56
CA ALA A 52 -1.63 -12.59 21.27
C ALA A 52 -2.43 -11.36 20.78
N PRO A 53 -3.77 -11.37 20.85
CA PRO A 53 -4.59 -10.20 20.53
C PRO A 53 -4.14 -8.94 21.28
N LEU A 54 -3.83 -7.87 20.55
CA LEU A 54 -3.56 -6.57 21.17
C LEU A 54 -4.87 -5.88 21.52
N GLN A 55 -4.97 -5.33 22.73
CA GLN A 55 -6.13 -4.56 23.16
C GLN A 55 -5.69 -3.12 23.42
N LEU A 56 -6.33 -2.17 22.75
CA LEU A 56 -6.12 -0.75 22.99
C LEU A 56 -7.37 -0.19 23.66
N ALA A 57 -7.19 0.62 24.70
CA ALA A 57 -8.29 1.26 25.40
C ALA A 57 -8.02 2.76 25.57
N LYS A 58 -9.07 3.56 25.40
CA LYS A 58 -9.03 4.99 25.68
C LYS A 58 -9.41 5.23 27.13
N ARG A 59 -8.47 5.68 27.96
CA ARG A 59 -8.67 6.00 29.38
C ARG A 59 -8.34 7.47 29.59
N ARG A 60 -9.29 8.23 30.15
CA ARG A 60 -9.14 9.69 30.42
C ARG A 60 -8.65 10.47 29.20
N GLY A 61 -9.16 10.13 28.01
CA GLY A 61 -8.81 10.80 26.75
C GLY A 61 -7.49 10.38 26.10
N ARG A 62 -6.72 9.47 26.72
CA ARG A 62 -5.47 8.92 26.18
C ARG A 62 -5.64 7.45 25.81
N TRP A 63 -5.01 7.04 24.72
CA TRP A 63 -4.95 5.63 24.36
C TRP A 63 -3.83 4.94 25.13
N GLN A 64 -4.06 3.70 25.51
CA GLN A 64 -3.08 2.82 26.16
C GLN A 64 -3.28 1.39 25.68
N LEU A 65 -2.21 0.58 25.77
CA LEU A 65 -2.33 -0.87 25.68
C LEU A 65 -3.04 -1.38 26.94
N ASP A 66 -4.09 -2.17 26.77
CA ASP A 66 -4.90 -2.77 27.84
C ASP A 66 -4.32 -4.12 28.25
N ASP A 67 -3.02 -4.10 28.60
CA ASP A 67 -2.22 -5.24 29.04
C ASP A 67 -1.09 -4.70 29.93
N ASP A 68 -1.34 -4.68 31.24
CA ASP A 68 -0.40 -4.08 32.21
C ASP A 68 0.92 -4.84 32.27
N ASP A 69 0.93 -6.14 31.96
CA ASP A 69 2.13 -6.99 32.00
C ASP A 69 3.02 -6.68 30.81
N ALA A 70 2.44 -6.59 29.61
CA ALA A 70 3.15 -6.14 28.42
C ALA A 70 3.70 -4.71 28.59
N VAL A 71 2.92 -3.78 29.17
CA VAL A 71 3.41 -2.42 29.43
C VAL A 71 4.60 -2.43 30.40
N ARG A 72 4.53 -3.21 31.51
CA ARG A 72 5.65 -3.33 32.44
C ARG A 72 6.89 -3.95 31.78
N GLN A 73 6.71 -5.00 30.98
CA GLN A 73 7.79 -5.67 30.27
C GLN A 73 8.51 -4.71 29.31
N ALA A 74 7.77 -3.94 28.50
CA ALA A 74 8.35 -2.96 27.59
C ALA A 74 9.15 -1.88 28.34
N ARG A 75 8.56 -1.30 29.40
CA ARG A 75 9.24 -0.28 30.21
C ARG A 75 10.51 -0.80 30.87
N ALA A 76 10.49 -2.03 31.37
CA ALA A 76 11.66 -2.66 31.97
C ALA A 76 12.77 -2.96 30.94
N CYS A 77 12.40 -3.24 29.69
CA CYS A 77 13.35 -3.55 28.61
C CYS A 77 14.14 -2.32 28.13
N VAL A 78 13.49 -1.15 28.06
CA VAL A 78 14.07 0.08 27.46
C VAL A 78 15.43 0.48 28.08
N PRO A 79 15.61 0.52 29.41
CA PRO A 79 16.91 0.85 30.01
C PRO A 79 18.04 -0.10 29.60
N TYR A 80 17.76 -1.40 29.45
CA TYR A 80 18.75 -2.38 28.97
C TYR A 80 19.12 -2.13 27.51
N LEU A 81 18.12 -1.89 26.65
CA LEU A 81 18.38 -1.57 25.24
C LEU A 81 19.24 -0.30 25.08
N LEU A 82 19.04 0.69 25.96
CA LEU A 82 19.83 1.91 25.98
C LEU A 82 21.25 1.66 26.51
N ALA A 83 21.39 0.92 27.61
CA ALA A 83 22.68 0.60 28.22
C ALA A 83 23.59 -0.23 27.28
N ASP A 84 22.99 -1.18 26.55
CA ASP A 84 23.68 -1.98 25.53
C ASP A 84 23.93 -1.22 24.22
N GLY A 85 23.49 0.05 24.15
CA GLY A 85 23.67 0.91 22.97
C GLY A 85 22.86 0.49 21.75
N LEU A 86 21.88 -0.41 21.91
CA LEU A 86 21.04 -0.90 20.82
C LEU A 86 20.15 0.22 20.28
N VAL A 87 19.54 1.01 21.16
CA VAL A 87 18.73 2.18 20.82
C VAL A 87 19.41 3.48 21.26
N THR A 88 18.95 4.62 20.71
CA THR A 88 19.42 5.94 21.12
C THR A 88 18.62 6.49 22.31
N PRO A 89 19.13 7.54 23.00
CA PRO A 89 18.38 8.23 24.04
C PRO A 89 17.01 8.75 23.58
N ALA A 90 16.90 9.23 22.34
CA ALA A 90 15.65 9.75 21.80
C ALA A 90 14.55 8.68 21.69
N TRP A 91 14.91 7.47 21.25
CA TRP A 91 13.98 6.34 21.26
C TRP A 91 13.66 5.87 22.68
N ALA A 92 14.65 5.83 23.57
CA ALA A 92 14.43 5.44 24.95
C ALA A 92 13.46 6.39 25.68
N GLU A 93 13.56 7.70 25.41
CA GLU A 93 12.64 8.71 25.94
C GLU A 93 11.20 8.49 25.45
N LEU A 94 11.00 8.26 24.14
CA LEU A 94 9.67 7.98 23.58
C LEU A 94 9.03 6.71 24.15
N LEU A 95 9.83 5.69 24.46
CA LEU A 95 9.35 4.39 24.94
C LEU A 95 9.28 4.29 26.48
N ALA A 96 9.69 5.34 27.21
CA ALA A 96 9.82 5.31 28.68
C ALA A 96 8.49 5.01 29.41
N ASP A 97 7.38 5.49 28.85
CA ASP A 97 6.04 5.33 29.42
C ASP A 97 5.33 4.04 28.95
N GLY A 98 5.91 3.31 28.01
CA GLY A 98 5.37 2.06 27.49
C GLY A 98 5.42 1.95 25.96
N PRO A 99 4.83 0.88 25.41
CA PRO A 99 4.91 0.57 23.99
C PRO A 99 4.00 1.46 23.13
N LEU A 100 2.97 2.08 23.72
CA LEU A 100 2.08 3.01 23.04
C LEU A 100 2.38 4.43 23.52
N PHE A 101 2.80 5.30 22.61
CA PHE A 101 3.26 6.65 22.94
C PHE A 101 2.68 7.68 21.96
N PRO A 102 2.48 8.93 22.38
CA PRO A 102 2.03 9.98 21.48
C PRO A 102 3.15 10.35 20.50
N LEU A 103 2.80 10.48 19.22
CA LEU A 103 3.69 11.06 18.22
C LEU A 103 3.48 12.58 18.13
N PRO A 104 4.49 13.35 17.71
CA PRO A 104 4.34 14.78 17.46
C PRO A 104 3.11 15.04 16.58
N ARG A 105 2.33 16.09 16.88
CA ARG A 105 1.19 16.46 16.04
C ARG A 105 1.67 17.36 14.91
N PRO A 106 1.40 17.03 13.64
CA PRO A 106 1.65 17.97 12.56
C PRO A 106 0.70 19.15 12.70
N ARG A 107 1.19 20.37 12.44
CA ARG A 107 0.44 21.62 12.66
C ARG A 107 -0.91 21.69 11.93
N TRP A 108 -1.09 20.91 10.87
CA TRP A 108 -2.29 20.89 10.02
C TRP A 108 -3.32 19.81 10.39
N ARG A 109 -3.08 18.99 11.42
CA ARG A 109 -4.07 17.99 11.91
C ARG A 109 -4.50 18.27 13.34
N SER A 110 -5.81 18.13 13.58
CA SER A 110 -6.42 18.26 14.91
C SER A 110 -6.27 17.01 15.78
N ALA A 111 -6.20 15.82 15.17
CA ALA A 111 -6.21 14.56 15.91
C ALA A 111 -4.80 14.06 16.29
N PRO A 112 -4.62 13.47 17.49
CA PRO A 112 -3.35 12.90 17.93
C PRO A 112 -3.00 11.63 17.13
N ARG A 113 -1.72 11.49 16.79
CA ARG A 113 -1.13 10.24 16.28
C ARG A 113 -0.50 9.47 17.43
N TRP A 114 -0.47 8.15 17.30
CA TRP A 114 0.12 7.26 18.31
C TRP A 114 1.15 6.35 17.65
N GLY A 115 2.30 6.18 18.29
CA GLY A 115 3.28 5.16 17.94
C GLY A 115 3.01 3.92 18.77
N LEU A 116 3.02 2.74 18.14
CA LEU A 116 2.98 1.45 18.82
C LEU A 116 4.27 0.68 18.53
N TRP A 117 5.15 0.57 19.51
CA TRP A 117 6.31 -0.31 19.42
C TRP A 117 5.88 -1.77 19.46
N THR A 118 6.34 -2.52 18.48
CA THR A 118 5.96 -3.92 18.23
C THR A 118 6.76 -4.93 19.07
N GLY A 119 7.72 -4.45 19.86
CA GLY A 119 8.71 -5.28 20.55
C GLY A 119 9.87 -5.74 19.67
N LEU A 120 9.85 -5.40 18.38
CA LEU A 120 10.94 -5.66 17.44
C LEU A 120 11.83 -4.43 17.29
N LEU A 121 13.12 -4.68 17.09
CA LEU A 121 14.07 -3.69 16.57
C LEU A 121 14.50 -4.12 15.16
N VAL A 122 14.78 -3.15 14.30
CA VAL A 122 15.18 -3.37 12.92
C VAL A 122 16.46 -2.63 12.56
N ARG A 123 17.26 -3.23 11.69
CA ARG A 123 18.35 -2.57 10.98
C ARG A 123 18.20 -2.80 9.48
N VAL A 124 18.23 -1.75 8.69
CA VAL A 124 18.05 -1.83 7.23
C VAL A 124 19.40 -1.73 6.54
N GLU A 125 19.64 -2.59 5.54
CA GLU A 125 20.87 -2.58 4.76
C GLU A 125 20.96 -1.33 3.87
N PRO A 126 22.17 -0.80 3.63
CA PRO A 126 22.37 0.30 2.68
C PRO A 126 21.73 0.03 1.30
N GLY A 127 21.22 1.09 0.67
CA GLY A 127 20.54 1.01 -0.64
C GLY A 127 19.07 0.59 -0.56
N HIS A 128 18.56 0.24 0.62
CA HIS A 128 17.18 -0.13 0.85
C HIS A 128 16.53 0.77 1.90
N VAL A 129 15.20 0.75 1.92
CA VAL A 129 14.38 1.20 3.04
C VAL A 129 13.43 0.07 3.43
N LEU A 130 13.04 -0.01 4.70
CA LEU A 130 11.93 -0.89 5.09
C LEU A 130 10.65 -0.06 5.09
N TRP A 131 9.82 -0.25 4.06
CA TRP A 131 8.49 0.32 4.04
C TRP A 131 7.58 -0.43 5.01
N CYS A 132 6.86 0.32 5.82
CA CYS A 132 5.84 -0.17 6.72
C CYS A 132 4.51 0.50 6.36
N GLY A 133 3.54 -0.30 5.96
CA GLY A 133 2.19 0.16 5.65
C GLY A 133 1.13 -0.74 6.25
N ASP A 134 -0.12 -0.43 5.95
CA ASP A 134 -1.27 -1.19 6.44
C ASP A 134 -1.22 -2.66 5.97
N ALA A 135 -1.98 -3.56 6.60
CA ALA A 135 -2.09 -4.98 6.23
C ALA A 135 -2.89 -5.23 4.93
N GLY A 136 -3.01 -4.21 4.07
CA GLY A 136 -3.63 -4.31 2.74
C GLY A 136 -5.09 -4.72 2.83
N ASN A 137 -5.46 -5.77 2.08
CA ASN A 137 -6.84 -6.26 2.01
C ASN A 137 -7.29 -7.03 3.27
N ARG A 138 -6.42 -7.16 4.28
CA ARG A 138 -6.71 -7.84 5.57
C ARG A 138 -6.64 -6.86 6.75
N ARG A 139 -6.54 -5.57 6.48
CA ARG A 139 -6.41 -4.54 7.52
C ARG A 139 -7.57 -4.50 8.49
N ASN A 140 -7.26 -4.06 9.71
CA ASN A 140 -8.26 -3.78 10.73
C ASN A 140 -9.09 -2.54 10.34
N ARG A 141 -10.41 -2.57 10.55
CA ARG A 141 -11.27 -1.41 10.28
C ARG A 141 -11.33 -0.43 11.46
N ASP A 142 -10.98 -0.82 12.66
CA ASP A 142 -10.99 0.10 13.79
C ASP A 142 -9.68 0.88 13.93
N VAL A 143 -8.62 0.45 13.24
CA VAL A 143 -7.30 1.09 13.26
C VAL A 143 -6.86 1.40 11.85
N ALA A 144 -6.39 2.62 11.61
CA ALA A 144 -5.68 2.94 10.38
C ALA A 144 -4.19 3.08 10.66
N LEU A 145 -3.35 2.60 9.75
CA LEU A 145 -1.91 2.84 9.79
C LEU A 145 -1.50 3.95 8.84
N GLU A 146 -0.66 4.86 9.33
CA GLU A 146 0.05 5.80 8.48
C GLU A 146 1.34 5.14 7.98
N GLU A 147 1.53 5.21 6.67
CA GLU A 147 2.71 4.64 6.03
C GLU A 147 3.97 5.41 6.42
N HIS A 148 5.05 4.69 6.68
CA HIS A 148 6.37 5.27 6.92
C HIS A 148 7.45 4.33 6.40
N VAL A 149 8.69 4.81 6.37
CA VAL A 149 9.85 3.97 6.09
C VAL A 149 10.82 4.01 7.27
N VAL A 150 11.44 2.86 7.54
CA VAL A 150 12.66 2.82 8.34
C VAL A 150 13.85 2.92 7.40
N VAL A 151 14.73 3.87 7.67
CA VAL A 151 15.94 4.11 6.85
C VAL A 151 17.15 3.36 7.40
N PRO A 152 18.17 3.10 6.56
CA PRO A 152 19.42 2.50 7.01
C PRO A 152 20.04 3.32 8.14
N ALA A 153 20.44 2.62 9.20
CA ALA A 153 21.06 3.19 10.37
C ALA A 153 22.13 2.23 10.92
N GLN A 154 23.18 2.78 11.53
CA GLN A 154 24.20 1.97 12.20
C GLN A 154 23.65 1.30 13.47
N ARG A 155 22.72 1.98 14.16
CA ARG A 155 22.04 1.49 15.36
C ARG A 155 20.71 0.83 15.02
N TRP A 156 20.19 0.05 15.95
CA TRP A 156 18.86 -0.54 15.82
C TRP A 156 17.78 0.54 15.98
N VAL A 157 16.75 0.44 15.16
CA VAL A 157 15.57 1.32 15.21
C VAL A 157 14.39 0.49 15.72
N PRO A 158 13.69 0.91 16.79
CA PRO A 158 12.44 0.29 17.17
C PRO A 158 11.43 0.27 16.02
N LEU A 159 10.87 -0.91 15.70
CA LEU A 159 9.81 -1.00 14.71
C LEU A 159 8.51 -0.52 15.36
N ALA A 160 8.17 0.74 15.15
CA ALA A 160 6.98 1.39 15.68
C ALA A 160 5.93 1.62 14.58
N LEU A 161 4.70 1.18 14.80
CA LEU A 161 3.58 1.43 13.89
C LEU A 161 2.97 2.81 14.19
N GLU A 162 2.71 3.61 13.16
CA GLU A 162 2.00 4.88 13.33
C GLU A 162 0.48 4.67 13.21
N LEU A 163 -0.21 4.70 14.35
CA LEU A 163 -1.64 4.45 14.46
C LEU A 163 -2.46 5.73 14.33
N ARG A 164 -3.60 5.59 13.66
CA ARG A 164 -4.74 6.50 13.70
C ARG A 164 -5.96 5.80 14.25
N LEU A 165 -6.50 6.39 15.31
CA LEU A 165 -7.60 5.86 16.11
C LEU A 165 -8.81 6.82 16.10
N ASP A 166 -8.85 7.73 15.12
CA ASP A 166 -9.83 8.83 15.05
C ASP A 166 -11.28 8.32 14.90
N GLY A 167 -11.46 7.16 14.28
CA GLY A 167 -12.76 6.50 14.10
C GLY A 167 -12.98 5.31 15.06
N ALA A 168 -12.03 5.02 15.94
CA ALA A 168 -12.14 3.91 16.87
C ALA A 168 -13.09 4.26 18.02
N ARG A 169 -13.85 3.26 18.50
CA ARG A 169 -14.56 3.34 19.79
C ARG A 169 -13.54 3.44 20.93
N ASP A 170 -13.97 3.61 22.18
CA ASP A 170 -13.04 3.68 23.33
C ASP A 170 -12.24 2.38 23.59
N ARG A 171 -12.48 1.32 22.82
CA ARG A 171 -11.72 0.07 22.83
C ARG A 171 -11.54 -0.49 21.43
N VAL A 172 -10.38 -1.07 21.18
CA VAL A 172 -10.04 -1.80 19.95
C VAL A 172 -9.41 -3.12 20.33
N GLN A 173 -9.87 -4.20 19.71
CA GLN A 173 -9.18 -5.49 19.77
C GLN A 173 -8.58 -5.81 18.40
N TRP A 174 -7.28 -6.08 18.37
CA TRP A 174 -6.53 -6.35 17.15
C TRP A 174 -5.92 -7.75 17.20
N ARG A 175 -6.54 -8.69 16.48
CA ARG A 175 -6.16 -10.12 16.48
C ARG A 175 -5.32 -10.54 15.28
N ALA A 176 -5.47 -9.84 14.16
CA ALA A 176 -4.95 -10.22 12.86
C ALA A 176 -3.64 -9.49 12.54
N GLU A 177 -3.30 -9.41 11.26
CA GLU A 177 -2.15 -8.66 10.75
C GLU A 177 -2.17 -7.22 11.27
N LEU A 178 -1.04 -6.79 11.85
CA LEU A 178 -0.86 -5.42 12.30
C LEU A 178 -0.46 -4.52 11.13
N ALA A 179 0.49 -4.98 10.32
CA ALA A 179 1.11 -4.20 9.25
C ALA A 179 1.69 -5.11 8.16
N THR A 180 1.97 -4.51 7.00
CA THR A 180 2.84 -5.12 5.99
C THR A 180 4.19 -4.42 5.97
N LEU A 181 5.26 -5.21 5.98
CA LEU A 181 6.65 -4.77 5.87
C LEU A 181 7.24 -5.22 4.54
N ALA A 182 7.91 -4.32 3.82
CA ALA A 182 8.60 -4.67 2.58
C ALA A 182 9.91 -3.90 2.45
N ALA A 183 11.00 -4.59 2.13
CA ALA A 183 12.27 -3.95 1.80
C ALA A 183 12.23 -3.44 0.36
N LEU A 184 12.37 -2.12 0.20
CA LEU A 184 12.24 -1.45 -1.08
C LEU A 184 13.56 -0.77 -1.45
N SER A 185 13.88 -0.85 -2.74
CA SER A 185 15.00 -0.16 -3.36
C SER A 185 14.70 1.33 -3.52
N THR A 186 15.66 2.20 -3.20
CA THR A 186 15.54 3.67 -3.40
C THR A 186 16.04 4.12 -4.78
N ARG A 187 16.35 3.16 -5.65
CA ARG A 187 16.94 3.43 -6.98
C ARG A 187 15.94 3.94 -8.00
N ALA A 188 14.64 3.67 -7.80
CA ALA A 188 13.59 4.14 -8.70
C ALA A 188 13.68 5.65 -8.91
N ARG A 189 13.56 6.08 -10.16
CA ARG A 189 13.37 7.47 -10.55
C ARG A 189 12.11 7.55 -11.38
N THR A 190 11.12 8.25 -10.85
CA THR A 190 9.81 8.34 -11.49
C THR A 190 9.71 9.62 -12.31
N SER A 191 9.15 9.52 -13.52
CA SER A 191 8.83 10.65 -14.38
C SER A 191 7.38 10.55 -14.88
N CYS A 192 6.72 11.69 -15.02
CA CYS A 192 5.42 11.82 -15.68
C CYS A 192 5.64 12.56 -16.99
N VAL A 193 5.26 11.95 -18.11
CA VAL A 193 5.50 12.50 -19.46
C VAL A 193 4.23 12.44 -20.32
N PRO A 194 4.04 13.32 -21.30
CA PRO A 194 2.94 13.19 -22.26
C PRO A 194 3.01 11.87 -23.02
N LEU A 195 1.85 11.31 -23.42
CA LEU A 195 1.81 10.07 -24.21
C LEU A 195 2.63 10.16 -25.51
N ALA A 196 2.67 11.33 -26.14
CA ALA A 196 3.45 11.57 -27.35
C ALA A 196 4.96 11.31 -27.18
N SER A 197 5.49 11.43 -25.95
CA SER A 197 6.90 11.14 -25.66
C SER A 197 7.18 9.64 -25.53
N ARG A 198 6.15 8.82 -25.32
CA ARG A 198 6.24 7.36 -25.13
C ARG A 198 5.10 6.63 -25.89
N PRO A 199 5.00 6.81 -27.22
CA PRO A 199 3.88 6.28 -28.01
C PRO A 199 3.84 4.74 -28.03
N GLU A 200 4.96 4.06 -27.76
CA GLU A 200 5.00 2.61 -27.69
C GLU A 200 4.14 2.04 -26.56
N LEU A 201 3.90 2.80 -25.48
CA LEU A 201 3.02 2.40 -24.38
C LEU A 201 1.55 2.44 -24.81
N GLY A 202 1.14 3.45 -25.58
CA GLY A 202 -0.21 3.49 -26.14
C GLY A 202 -0.42 2.37 -27.16
N LEU A 203 0.55 2.09 -28.03
CA LEU A 203 0.49 0.93 -28.93
C LEU A 203 0.38 -0.41 -28.16
N ALA A 204 1.10 -0.56 -27.05
CA ALA A 204 0.97 -1.75 -26.19
C ALA A 204 -0.45 -1.87 -25.62
N HIS A 205 -1.08 -0.76 -25.25
CA HIS A 205 -2.47 -0.71 -24.81
C HIS A 205 -3.46 -1.11 -25.89
N LEU A 206 -3.33 -0.57 -27.11
CA LEU A 206 -4.20 -0.91 -28.23
C LEU A 206 -4.09 -2.39 -28.61
N ARG A 207 -2.87 -2.95 -28.60
CA ARG A 207 -2.64 -4.39 -28.82
C ARG A 207 -3.21 -5.26 -27.72
N PHE A 208 -3.13 -4.83 -26.46
CA PHE A 208 -3.67 -5.61 -25.35
C PHE A 208 -5.20 -5.63 -25.36
N TYR A 209 -5.84 -4.47 -25.50
CA TYR A 209 -7.29 -4.32 -25.56
C TYR A 209 -7.77 -4.33 -27.02
N ASP A 210 -7.38 -5.34 -27.78
CA ASP A 210 -7.83 -5.53 -29.16
C ASP A 210 -9.28 -6.04 -29.25
N ALA A 211 -9.81 -6.14 -30.46
CA ALA A 211 -11.17 -6.66 -30.69
C ALA A 211 -11.35 -8.09 -30.14
N GLN A 212 -10.32 -8.94 -30.23
CA GLN A 212 -10.35 -10.30 -29.71
C GLN A 212 -10.52 -10.35 -28.20
N TYR A 213 -9.84 -9.46 -27.46
CA TYR A 213 -9.99 -9.34 -26.01
C TYR A 213 -11.45 -9.08 -25.64
N PHE A 214 -12.12 -8.14 -26.32
CA PHE A 214 -13.51 -7.80 -26.02
C PHE A 214 -14.49 -8.90 -26.43
N ALA A 215 -14.28 -9.55 -27.58
CA ALA A 215 -15.08 -10.70 -27.99
C ALA A 215 -15.00 -11.84 -26.97
N GLN A 216 -13.80 -12.18 -26.47
CA GLN A 216 -13.64 -13.18 -25.42
C GLN A 216 -14.29 -12.74 -24.10
N LYS A 217 -14.19 -11.46 -23.75
CA LYS A 217 -14.71 -10.93 -22.48
C LYS A 217 -16.23 -11.06 -22.36
N GLN A 218 -16.95 -11.08 -23.48
CA GLN A 218 -18.40 -11.33 -23.51
C GLN A 218 -18.77 -12.75 -23.03
N HIS A 219 -17.86 -13.71 -23.17
CA HIS A 219 -18.08 -15.11 -22.78
C HIS A 219 -17.44 -15.49 -21.44
N GLY A 220 -16.68 -14.59 -20.81
CA GLY A 220 -16.06 -14.83 -19.51
C GLY A 220 -14.73 -14.11 -19.30
N PRO A 221 -13.97 -14.47 -18.25
CA PRO A 221 -12.66 -13.88 -17.99
C PRO A 221 -11.65 -14.28 -19.07
N THR A 222 -10.90 -13.30 -19.59
CA THR A 222 -9.83 -13.54 -20.56
C THR A 222 -8.57 -14.03 -19.84
N ARG A 223 -7.74 -14.82 -20.54
CA ARG A 223 -6.43 -15.29 -20.04
C ARG A 223 -5.25 -14.42 -20.53
N LYS A 224 -5.53 -13.37 -21.32
CA LYS A 224 -4.52 -12.54 -22.00
C LYS A 224 -3.50 -11.93 -21.03
N TYR A 225 -3.96 -11.45 -19.87
CA TYR A 225 -3.05 -10.95 -18.82
C TYR A 225 -2.07 -12.03 -18.37
N ARG A 226 -2.55 -13.24 -18.04
CA ARG A 226 -1.67 -14.34 -17.60
C ARG A 226 -0.67 -14.77 -18.68
N GLN A 227 -1.10 -14.77 -19.94
CA GLN A 227 -0.22 -15.06 -21.07
C GLN A 227 0.87 -13.99 -21.22
N GLN A 228 0.52 -12.70 -21.07
CA GLN A 228 1.50 -11.62 -21.09
C GLN A 228 2.48 -11.70 -19.93
N MET A 229 2.05 -12.16 -18.76
CA MET A 229 2.95 -12.40 -17.62
C MET A 229 3.94 -13.55 -17.87
N GLN A 230 3.72 -14.41 -18.85
CA GLN A 230 4.67 -15.46 -19.25
C GLN A 230 5.69 -14.97 -20.28
N ALA A 231 5.46 -13.81 -20.90
CA ALA A 231 6.42 -13.22 -21.83
C ALA A 231 7.71 -12.82 -21.09
N PRO A 232 8.87 -12.88 -21.77
CA PRO A 232 10.11 -12.37 -21.20
C PRO A 232 9.93 -10.89 -20.83
N ALA A 233 10.52 -10.49 -19.70
CA ALA A 233 10.58 -9.07 -19.35
C ALA A 233 11.32 -8.29 -20.44
N SER A 234 11.07 -6.99 -20.51
CA SER A 234 11.91 -6.06 -21.27
C SER A 234 13.39 -6.25 -20.89
N THR A 235 14.32 -5.87 -21.75
CA THR A 235 15.78 -5.90 -21.45
C THR A 235 16.33 -4.49 -21.22
N ALA A 236 15.47 -3.48 -21.13
CA ALA A 236 15.90 -2.09 -20.91
C ALA A 236 16.62 -1.96 -19.57
N ASP A 237 17.90 -1.61 -19.61
CA ASP A 237 18.69 -1.36 -18.40
C ASP A 237 18.27 -0.01 -17.79
N GLY A 238 18.16 0.06 -16.47
CA GLY A 238 17.86 1.30 -15.76
C GLY A 238 16.95 1.19 -14.55
N SER A 239 16.73 2.33 -13.90
CA SER A 239 15.84 2.48 -12.74
C SER A 239 14.69 3.48 -12.99
N GLU A 240 14.47 3.84 -14.25
CA GLU A 240 13.44 4.79 -14.64
C GLU A 240 12.05 4.15 -14.65
N VAL A 241 11.13 4.78 -13.94
CA VAL A 241 9.71 4.47 -13.93
C VAL A 241 8.99 5.59 -14.64
N VAL A 242 8.22 5.27 -15.67
CA VAL A 242 7.53 6.27 -16.49
C VAL A 242 6.04 6.12 -16.37
N ALA A 243 5.35 7.22 -16.12
CA ALA A 243 3.91 7.38 -16.27
C ALA A 243 3.62 8.25 -17.50
N ALA A 244 3.20 7.62 -18.59
CA ALA A 244 2.75 8.30 -19.79
C ALA A 244 1.29 8.76 -19.63
N LEU A 245 1.07 10.07 -19.60
CA LEU A 245 -0.24 10.69 -19.42
C LEU A 245 -1.04 10.57 -20.73
N ALA A 246 -2.07 9.72 -20.70
CA ALA A 246 -2.85 9.27 -21.86
C ALA A 246 -4.25 9.91 -21.90
N GLY A 247 -4.37 11.11 -21.34
CA GLY A 247 -5.60 11.88 -21.20
C GLY A 247 -5.50 12.84 -20.00
N PRO A 248 -6.58 13.57 -19.66
CA PRO A 248 -6.60 14.39 -18.44
C PRO A 248 -6.46 13.50 -17.21
N VAL A 249 -5.38 13.68 -16.47
CA VAL A 249 -5.09 12.92 -15.26
C VAL A 249 -4.33 13.82 -14.29
N ASP A 250 -4.78 13.83 -13.04
CA ASP A 250 -4.09 14.49 -11.94
C ASP A 250 -3.20 13.46 -11.23
N LEU A 251 -1.95 13.35 -11.69
CA LEU A 251 -0.97 12.38 -11.21
C LEU A 251 0.28 13.11 -10.74
N GLU A 252 0.54 13.05 -9.45
CA GLU A 252 1.64 13.76 -8.79
C GLU A 252 2.70 12.78 -8.30
N ILE A 253 3.99 13.10 -8.50
CA ILE A 253 5.08 12.37 -7.84
C ILE A 253 5.25 12.98 -6.46
N VAL A 254 4.90 12.21 -5.43
CA VAL A 254 5.01 12.64 -4.03
C VAL A 254 6.10 11.83 -3.33
N PRO A 255 6.95 12.46 -2.51
CA PRO A 255 7.88 11.72 -1.66
C PRO A 255 7.11 11.06 -0.51
N LEU A 256 7.56 9.89 -0.06
CA LEU A 256 7.12 9.35 1.22
C LEU A 256 7.82 10.11 2.35
N GLN A 257 7.09 10.96 3.06
CA GLN A 257 7.68 11.97 3.96
C GLN A 257 8.04 11.42 5.35
N ARG A 258 7.42 10.32 5.79
CA ARG A 258 7.56 9.83 7.17
C ARG A 258 8.70 8.84 7.27
N VAL A 259 9.67 9.17 8.11
CA VAL A 259 10.92 8.42 8.26
C VAL A 259 11.16 8.09 9.72
N HIS A 260 11.44 6.82 10.01
CA HIS A 260 11.94 6.40 11.31
C HIS A 260 13.42 6.08 11.15
N GLY A 261 14.26 6.78 11.92
CA GLY A 261 15.70 6.62 11.91
C GLY A 261 16.25 6.30 13.29
N ALA A 262 17.57 6.34 13.44
CA ALA A 262 18.21 6.12 14.73
C ALA A 262 17.79 7.13 15.81
N HIS A 263 17.36 8.34 15.42
CA HIS A 263 17.05 9.44 16.34
C HIS A 263 15.57 9.60 16.66
N GLY A 264 14.71 8.71 16.16
CA GLY A 264 13.27 8.78 16.39
C GLY A 264 12.47 8.80 15.08
N PRO A 265 11.15 9.00 15.19
CA PRO A 265 10.28 9.32 14.06
C PRO A 265 10.45 10.79 13.67
N ASP A 266 10.98 11.04 12.48
CA ASP A 266 11.13 12.37 11.88
C ASP A 266 10.16 12.59 10.72
N GLU A 267 9.59 13.80 10.64
CA GLU A 267 8.74 14.20 9.51
C GLU A 267 9.55 14.69 8.30
N VAL A 268 10.84 15.04 8.49
CA VAL A 268 11.69 15.63 7.44
C VAL A 268 13.15 15.25 7.66
N GLY A 269 13.63 14.27 6.91
CA GLY A 269 15.05 13.93 6.75
C GLY A 269 15.39 13.79 5.28
N THR A 270 16.54 14.31 4.86
CA THR A 270 17.04 14.58 3.50
C THR A 270 16.65 13.53 2.41
N PRO A 271 16.15 13.95 1.23
CA PRO A 271 15.72 13.05 0.14
C PRO A 271 16.88 12.27 -0.52
N PRO A 272 16.58 11.19 -1.29
CA PRO A 272 15.25 10.84 -1.79
C PRO A 272 14.65 9.68 -1.02
N ALA A 273 13.73 10.02 -0.12
CA ALA A 273 12.73 9.08 0.31
C ALA A 273 12.01 8.51 -0.92
N LEU A 274 11.65 7.24 -0.82
CA LEU A 274 10.84 6.47 -1.76
C LEU A 274 9.81 7.35 -2.50
N GLN A 275 9.91 7.43 -3.83
CA GLN A 275 8.94 8.15 -4.66
C GLN A 275 7.70 7.28 -4.88
N ARG A 276 6.52 7.89 -4.77
CA ARG A 276 5.26 7.26 -5.15
C ARG A 276 4.47 8.22 -6.05
N LEU A 277 3.58 7.67 -6.85
CA LEU A 277 2.65 8.43 -7.66
C LEU A 277 1.32 8.48 -6.92
N GLN A 278 0.76 9.67 -6.76
CA GLN A 278 -0.57 9.87 -6.19
C GLN A 278 -1.51 10.34 -7.30
N TRP A 279 -2.52 9.51 -7.58
CA TRP A 279 -3.58 9.82 -8.53
C TRP A 279 -4.80 10.37 -7.79
N ARG A 280 -5.30 11.50 -8.25
CA ARG A 280 -6.48 12.19 -7.73
C ARG A 280 -7.64 12.12 -8.71
N SER A 281 -8.86 12.16 -8.18
CA SER A 281 -10.07 12.01 -8.99
C SER A 281 -10.26 13.22 -9.90
N PRO A 282 -10.35 13.04 -11.23
CA PRO A 282 -10.66 14.13 -12.14
C PRO A 282 -12.17 14.47 -12.17
N LEU A 283 -13.01 13.69 -11.49
CA LEU A 283 -14.45 13.94 -11.37
C LEU A 283 -14.97 13.61 -9.97
N ALA A 284 -16.03 14.30 -9.56
CA ALA A 284 -16.80 13.90 -8.38
C ALA A 284 -17.74 12.74 -8.75
N PHE A 285 -17.94 11.81 -7.81
CA PHE A 285 -18.90 10.73 -7.96
C PHE A 285 -19.36 10.18 -6.61
N THR A 286 -20.51 9.52 -6.63
CA THR A 286 -21.06 8.78 -5.50
C THR A 286 -21.23 7.32 -5.89
N ALA A 287 -20.68 6.39 -5.11
CA ALA A 287 -20.85 4.96 -5.30
C ALA A 287 -21.70 4.36 -4.18
N ARG A 288 -22.66 3.49 -4.52
CA ARG A 288 -23.51 2.78 -3.55
C ARG A 288 -23.66 1.32 -3.94
N TYR A 289 -23.52 0.42 -2.96
CA TYR A 289 -23.86 -0.99 -3.12
C TYR A 289 -25.24 -1.25 -2.51
N ASP A 290 -26.17 -1.83 -3.26
CA ASP A 290 -27.55 -2.09 -2.77
C ASP A 290 -27.76 -3.53 -2.27
N GLY A 291 -26.68 -4.33 -2.17
CA GLY A 291 -26.75 -5.76 -1.88
C GLY A 291 -26.75 -6.64 -3.14
N LEU A 292 -26.90 -6.06 -4.32
CA LEU A 292 -26.85 -6.75 -5.61
C LEU A 292 -25.93 -6.06 -6.62
N GLN A 293 -25.96 -4.73 -6.73
CA GLN A 293 -25.17 -3.98 -7.71
C GLN A 293 -24.51 -2.77 -7.06
N VAL A 294 -23.35 -2.39 -7.63
CA VAL A 294 -22.74 -1.09 -7.35
C VAL A 294 -23.24 -0.10 -8.40
N THR A 295 -23.99 0.91 -7.94
CA THR A 295 -24.41 2.05 -8.75
C THR A 295 -23.44 3.21 -8.54
N ILE A 296 -23.07 3.90 -9.62
CA ILE A 296 -22.17 5.05 -9.58
C ILE A 296 -22.85 6.25 -10.21
N GLU A 297 -23.19 7.23 -9.38
CA GLU A 297 -23.76 8.51 -9.77
C GLU A 297 -22.63 9.52 -10.02
N HIS A 298 -22.69 10.23 -11.14
CA HIS A 298 -21.67 11.19 -11.57
C HIS A 298 -22.29 12.22 -12.52
N ASP A 299 -21.61 13.36 -12.72
CA ASP A 299 -21.96 14.32 -13.77
C ASP A 299 -21.61 13.72 -15.15
N ALA A 300 -22.63 13.31 -15.90
CA ALA A 300 -22.47 12.76 -17.25
C ALA A 300 -21.76 13.73 -18.20
N ALA A 301 -22.01 15.03 -18.09
CA ALA A 301 -21.36 16.03 -18.92
C ALA A 301 -19.86 16.17 -18.57
N ALA A 302 -19.49 16.01 -17.29
CA ALA A 302 -18.09 15.97 -16.87
C ALA A 302 -17.37 14.71 -17.40
N LEU A 303 -18.01 13.54 -17.30
CA LEU A 303 -17.44 12.31 -17.85
C LEU A 303 -17.25 12.40 -19.37
N ASP A 304 -18.24 12.96 -20.06
CA ASP A 304 -18.17 13.21 -21.51
C ASP A 304 -17.02 14.15 -21.89
N ARG A 305 -16.79 15.22 -21.12
CA ARG A 305 -15.64 16.12 -21.32
C ARG A 305 -14.32 15.36 -21.13
N LEU A 306 -14.20 14.57 -20.07
CA LEU A 306 -13.02 13.75 -19.78
C LEU A 306 -12.78 12.72 -20.90
N ALA A 307 -13.82 12.05 -21.37
CA ALA A 307 -13.77 11.09 -22.46
C ALA A 307 -13.30 11.75 -23.76
N ARG A 308 -13.88 12.90 -24.16
CA ARG A 308 -13.47 13.62 -25.37
C ARG A 308 -12.02 14.09 -25.31
N ALA A 309 -11.58 14.62 -24.17
CA ALA A 309 -10.20 15.06 -23.99
C ALA A 309 -9.21 13.88 -24.02
N THR A 310 -9.59 12.73 -23.44
CA THR A 310 -8.83 11.48 -23.58
C THR A 310 -8.72 11.08 -25.05
N MET A 311 -9.84 11.04 -25.80
CA MET A 311 -9.84 10.71 -27.22
C MET A 311 -8.98 11.68 -28.05
N GLN A 312 -9.00 12.97 -27.72
CA GLN A 312 -8.20 13.99 -28.40
C GLN A 312 -6.70 13.75 -28.19
N CYS A 313 -6.27 13.46 -26.96
CA CYS A 313 -4.87 13.13 -26.65
C CYS A 313 -4.38 11.93 -27.50
N TRP A 314 -5.21 10.89 -27.65
CA TRP A 314 -4.84 9.74 -28.48
C TRP A 314 -4.87 10.04 -29.98
N ARG A 315 -5.80 10.87 -30.44
CA ARG A 315 -5.89 11.31 -31.85
C ARG A 315 -4.63 12.03 -32.27
N GLU A 316 -4.12 12.92 -31.41
CA GLU A 316 -2.90 13.69 -31.67
C GLU A 316 -1.66 12.80 -31.85
N VAL A 317 -1.63 11.64 -31.18
CA VAL A 317 -0.49 10.72 -31.23
C VAL A 317 -0.60 9.69 -32.36
N TYR A 318 -1.80 9.16 -32.63
CA TYR A 318 -1.97 8.01 -33.53
C TYR A 318 -2.85 8.27 -34.76
N GLY A 319 -3.56 9.40 -34.82
CA GLY A 319 -4.48 9.72 -35.92
C GLY A 319 -5.83 9.00 -35.84
N ASP A 320 -6.80 9.48 -36.63
CA ASP A 320 -8.20 9.02 -36.56
C ASP A 320 -8.41 7.56 -36.99
N GLU A 321 -7.62 7.08 -37.95
CA GLU A 321 -7.74 5.71 -38.47
C GLU A 321 -7.48 4.66 -37.38
N VAL A 322 -6.39 4.83 -36.62
CA VAL A 322 -6.03 3.94 -35.50
C VAL A 322 -7.09 3.98 -34.40
N LEU A 323 -7.62 5.17 -34.10
CA LEU A 323 -8.69 5.34 -33.12
C LEU A 323 -9.98 4.62 -33.54
N ALA A 324 -10.31 4.67 -34.84
CA ALA A 324 -11.48 3.99 -35.39
C ALA A 324 -11.36 2.46 -35.29
N GLU A 325 -10.18 1.92 -35.54
CA GLU A 325 -9.89 0.49 -35.42
C GLU A 325 -9.94 0.00 -33.95
N HIS A 326 -9.43 0.80 -33.02
CA HIS A 326 -9.25 0.38 -31.62
C HIS A 326 -10.22 1.03 -30.62
N ARG A 327 -11.47 1.30 -31.02
CA ARG A 327 -12.49 1.94 -30.17
C ARG A 327 -12.66 1.29 -28.79
N GLY A 328 -12.61 -0.04 -28.72
CA GLY A 328 -12.72 -0.77 -27.45
C GLY A 328 -11.59 -0.46 -26.47
N ALA A 329 -10.34 -0.39 -26.95
CA ALA A 329 -9.18 -0.06 -26.13
C ALA A 329 -9.30 1.34 -25.51
N LEU A 330 -9.83 2.29 -26.27
CA LEU A 330 -10.02 3.66 -25.80
C LEU A 330 -11.20 3.76 -24.84
N LEU A 331 -12.27 3.00 -25.09
CA LEU A 331 -13.39 2.88 -24.16
C LEU A 331 -12.93 2.37 -22.78
N TYR A 332 -11.89 1.55 -22.71
CA TYR A 332 -11.33 1.10 -21.44
C TYR A 332 -10.92 2.27 -20.54
N LEU A 333 -10.32 3.33 -21.10
CA LEU A 333 -9.84 4.52 -20.39
C LEU A 333 -10.95 5.57 -20.27
N SER A 334 -11.67 5.86 -21.36
CA SER A 334 -12.62 6.98 -21.43
C SER A 334 -13.90 6.78 -20.61
N LYS A 335 -14.31 5.52 -20.35
CA LYS A 335 -15.48 5.25 -19.50
C LYS A 335 -15.24 5.51 -18.01
N PHE A 336 -13.97 5.61 -17.59
CA PHE A 336 -13.49 5.81 -16.22
C PHE A 336 -13.91 4.73 -15.21
N PHE A 337 -15.20 4.49 -15.03
CA PHE A 337 -15.78 3.51 -14.12
C PHE A 337 -15.99 2.14 -14.77
N THR A 338 -15.92 1.08 -13.98
CA THR A 338 -16.40 -0.25 -14.38
C THR A 338 -16.95 -0.97 -13.14
N PRO A 339 -18.28 -0.97 -12.94
CA PRO A 339 -18.90 -1.83 -11.93
C PRO A 339 -18.55 -3.30 -12.18
N HIS A 340 -18.40 -4.08 -11.11
CA HIS A 340 -18.21 -5.53 -11.24
C HIS A 340 -19.56 -6.24 -11.52
N VAL A 341 -19.51 -7.56 -11.72
CA VAL A 341 -20.74 -8.34 -11.96
C VAL A 341 -21.67 -8.31 -10.75
N ALA A 342 -22.97 -8.51 -10.99
CA ALA A 342 -23.98 -8.53 -9.93
C ALA A 342 -23.62 -9.52 -8.80
N GLY A 343 -23.90 -9.12 -7.57
CA GLY A 343 -23.58 -9.79 -6.32
C GLY A 343 -22.20 -9.45 -5.76
N GLU A 344 -21.41 -8.64 -6.45
CA GLU A 344 -20.08 -8.25 -5.99
C GLU A 344 -20.02 -6.76 -5.62
N PRO A 345 -19.58 -6.41 -4.40
CA PRO A 345 -19.54 -5.02 -3.91
C PRO A 345 -18.31 -4.25 -4.42
N HIS A 346 -17.92 -4.46 -5.68
CA HIS A 346 -16.68 -3.94 -6.25
C HIS A 346 -16.91 -3.09 -7.50
N PHE A 347 -16.05 -2.11 -7.72
CA PHE A 347 -15.94 -1.41 -8.99
C PHE A 347 -14.50 -0.97 -9.24
N PHE A 348 -14.18 -0.69 -10.51
CA PHE A 348 -12.89 -0.17 -10.91
C PHE A 348 -13.00 1.30 -11.30
N VAL A 349 -11.96 2.06 -10.99
CA VAL A 349 -11.64 3.33 -11.66
C VAL A 349 -10.24 3.23 -12.25
N LYS A 350 -10.03 3.91 -13.37
CA LYS A 350 -8.78 3.79 -14.14
C LYS A 350 -8.19 5.17 -14.41
N PRO A 351 -6.90 5.39 -14.09
CA PRO A 351 -6.25 6.61 -14.52
C PRO A 351 -6.15 6.60 -16.04
N ALA A 352 -6.27 7.77 -16.67
CA ALA A 352 -5.87 7.98 -18.05
C ALA A 352 -4.34 8.09 -18.15
N ALA A 353 -3.64 7.08 -17.64
CA ALA A 353 -2.18 7.00 -17.63
C ALA A 353 -1.74 5.54 -17.88
N LEU A 354 -0.60 5.39 -18.56
CA LEU A 354 0.04 4.11 -18.85
C LEU A 354 1.41 4.10 -18.19
N PHE A 355 1.80 2.97 -17.63
CA PHE A 355 2.99 2.83 -16.81
C PHE A 355 4.00 1.91 -17.46
N ALA A 356 5.28 2.25 -17.31
CA ALA A 356 6.39 1.39 -17.65
C ALA A 356 7.38 1.41 -16.50
N THR A 357 7.78 0.23 -16.04
CA THR A 357 8.86 0.08 -15.07
C THR A 357 10.01 -0.69 -15.69
N PRO A 358 11.23 -0.62 -15.12
CA PRO A 358 12.34 -1.42 -15.59
C PRO A 358 12.06 -2.92 -15.45
N PRO A 359 12.80 -3.77 -16.17
CA PRO A 359 12.67 -5.22 -16.08
C PRO A 359 12.76 -5.72 -14.64
N GLY A 360 11.82 -6.58 -14.24
CA GLY A 360 11.80 -7.11 -12.87
C GLY A 360 11.31 -6.12 -11.82
N TRP A 361 10.72 -4.99 -12.22
CA TRP A 361 9.98 -4.09 -11.34
C TRP A 361 8.47 -4.23 -11.52
N SER A 362 7.75 -3.88 -10.47
CA SER A 362 6.29 -3.86 -10.42
C SER A 362 5.83 -2.57 -9.75
N MET A 363 4.52 -2.30 -9.83
CA MET A 363 3.86 -1.27 -9.05
C MET A 363 2.94 -1.90 -8.00
N LEU A 364 3.12 -1.48 -6.75
CA LEU A 364 2.15 -1.71 -5.69
C LEU A 364 1.06 -0.65 -5.82
N LEU A 365 -0.19 -1.10 -5.93
CA LEU A 365 -1.38 -0.27 -5.94
C LEU A 365 -2.01 -0.33 -4.56
N GLN A 366 -2.36 0.82 -4.01
CA GLN A 366 -3.15 0.93 -2.79
C GLN A 366 -3.79 2.31 -2.76
N GLY A 367 -4.84 2.51 -1.99
CA GLY A 367 -5.50 3.82 -1.94
C GLY A 367 -6.04 4.15 -0.58
N PRO A 368 -6.74 5.29 -0.49
CA PRO A 368 -7.32 5.72 0.76
C PRO A 368 -8.34 4.72 1.28
N ARG A 369 -8.69 4.97 2.53
CA ARG A 369 -9.70 4.26 3.25
C ARG A 369 -10.79 5.23 3.64
N TRP A 370 -12.03 4.79 3.44
CA TRP A 370 -13.22 5.47 3.92
C TRP A 370 -13.92 4.58 4.95
N PRO A 371 -14.87 5.12 5.73
CA PRO A 371 -15.64 4.31 6.67
C PRO A 371 -16.41 3.15 5.98
N THR A 372 -16.90 3.40 4.77
CA THR A 372 -17.86 2.52 4.05
C THR A 372 -17.24 1.80 2.86
N ALA A 373 -16.01 2.14 2.50
CA ALA A 373 -15.34 1.60 1.33
C ALA A 373 -13.82 1.73 1.44
N GLU A 374 -13.13 1.01 0.57
CA GLU A 374 -11.68 1.03 0.54
C GLU A 374 -11.14 0.73 -0.86
N VAL A 375 -9.92 1.19 -1.14
CA VAL A 375 -9.17 0.67 -2.30
C VAL A 375 -8.41 -0.57 -1.89
N LEU A 376 -8.63 -1.65 -2.64
CA LEU A 376 -7.93 -2.91 -2.46
C LEU A 376 -6.49 -2.80 -2.97
N ARG A 377 -5.57 -3.36 -2.18
CA ARG A 377 -4.17 -3.49 -2.54
C ARG A 377 -4.01 -4.48 -3.68
N GLY A 378 -3.23 -4.09 -4.68
CA GLY A 378 -2.83 -4.95 -5.79
C GLY A 378 -1.36 -4.79 -6.14
N VAL A 379 -0.81 -5.75 -6.88
CA VAL A 379 0.52 -5.65 -7.51
C VAL A 379 0.34 -5.81 -9.02
N VAL A 380 0.89 -4.90 -9.80
CA VAL A 380 0.91 -5.00 -11.26
C VAL A 380 2.36 -5.04 -11.72
N HIS A 381 2.72 -6.08 -12.48
CA HIS A 381 4.01 -6.19 -13.18
C HIS A 381 4.06 -5.21 -14.36
N THR A 382 4.36 -3.95 -14.05
CA THR A 382 4.42 -2.84 -15.01
C THR A 382 5.64 -2.87 -15.93
N ASP A 383 6.54 -3.82 -15.73
CA ASP A 383 7.58 -4.19 -16.70
C ASP A 383 7.01 -4.96 -17.89
N ARG A 384 5.78 -5.49 -17.76
CA ARG A 384 5.07 -6.27 -18.77
C ARG A 384 3.70 -5.72 -19.09
N PHE A 385 2.98 -5.14 -18.14
CA PHE A 385 1.59 -4.66 -18.29
C PHE A 385 1.40 -3.22 -17.83
N HIS A 386 0.97 -2.37 -18.74
CA HIS A 386 1.04 -0.91 -18.60
C HIS A 386 -0.15 -0.26 -17.89
N ALA A 387 -1.23 -0.98 -17.57
CA ALA A 387 -2.43 -0.38 -16.96
C ALA A 387 -2.52 -0.67 -15.46
N ALA A 388 -2.93 0.33 -14.68
CA ALA A 388 -2.98 0.27 -13.22
C ALA A 388 -4.37 0.69 -12.68
N PRO A 389 -5.41 -0.17 -12.79
CA PRO A 389 -6.73 0.15 -12.28
C PRO A 389 -6.77 0.13 -10.74
N ALA A 390 -7.48 1.07 -10.13
CA ALA A 390 -7.83 1.00 -8.72
C ALA A 390 -9.11 0.18 -8.55
N VAL A 391 -9.09 -0.79 -7.63
CA VAL A 391 -10.26 -1.61 -7.30
C VAL A 391 -10.84 -1.12 -5.97
N PHE A 392 -12.09 -0.70 -6.00
CA PHE A 392 -12.82 -0.26 -4.82
C PHE A 392 -13.66 -1.43 -4.29
N ALA A 393 -13.67 -1.61 -2.97
CA ALA A 393 -14.54 -2.53 -2.26
C ALA A 393 -15.46 -1.73 -1.33
N MET A 394 -16.77 -1.90 -1.51
CA MET A 394 -17.81 -1.37 -0.62
C MET A 394 -18.03 -2.34 0.53
N HIS A 395 -18.18 -1.83 1.75
CA HIS A 395 -18.35 -2.64 2.97
C HIS A 395 -19.79 -2.79 3.42
N ASP A 396 -20.63 -1.81 3.06
CA ASP A 396 -22.03 -1.77 3.40
C ASP A 396 -22.81 -0.98 2.34
N THR A 397 -24.07 -0.67 2.64
CA THR A 397 -24.99 0.01 1.72
C THR A 397 -24.91 1.53 1.76
N THR A 398 -24.07 2.08 2.63
CA THR A 398 -23.84 3.51 2.75
C THR A 398 -23.05 4.02 1.55
N ALA A 399 -23.45 5.17 1.02
CA ALA A 399 -22.80 5.76 -0.12
C ALA A 399 -21.37 6.22 0.21
N LEU A 400 -20.45 5.99 -0.72
CA LEU A 400 -19.13 6.61 -0.77
C LEU A 400 -19.24 7.85 -1.66
N ALA A 401 -18.87 9.03 -1.13
CA ALA A 401 -18.77 10.25 -1.92
C ALA A 401 -17.30 10.63 -2.13
N ILE A 402 -16.95 10.93 -3.38
CA ILE A 402 -15.61 11.36 -3.80
C ILE A 402 -15.74 12.70 -4.52
N GLY A 403 -14.96 13.68 -4.10
CA GLY A 403 -14.83 14.98 -4.75
C GLY A 403 -13.77 14.99 -5.86
N VAL A 404 -13.79 16.06 -6.66
CA VAL A 404 -12.69 16.36 -7.59
C VAL A 404 -11.42 16.67 -6.78
N GLY A 405 -10.29 16.09 -7.16
CA GLY A 405 -9.00 16.28 -6.48
C GLY A 405 -8.77 15.39 -5.27
N ASP A 406 -9.78 14.64 -4.84
CA ASP A 406 -9.62 13.64 -3.77
C ASP A 406 -8.67 12.53 -4.23
N PRO A 407 -7.76 12.05 -3.35
CA PRO A 407 -6.89 10.94 -3.69
C PRO A 407 -7.72 9.69 -3.99
N LEU A 408 -7.39 8.98 -5.07
CA LEU A 408 -7.99 7.70 -5.42
C LEU A 408 -7.02 6.55 -5.23
N LEU A 409 -5.76 6.75 -5.62
CA LEU A 409 -4.79 5.68 -5.71
C LEU A 409 -3.39 6.22 -5.47
N THR A 410 -2.59 5.42 -4.79
CA THR A 410 -1.14 5.54 -4.67
C THR A 410 -0.51 4.37 -5.41
N LEU A 411 0.44 4.67 -6.30
CA LEU A 411 1.25 3.68 -6.99
C LEU A 411 2.69 3.79 -6.51
N LEU A 412 3.22 2.68 -6.03
CA LEU A 412 4.56 2.61 -5.48
C LEU A 412 5.40 1.63 -6.30
N PRO A 413 6.40 2.11 -7.07
CA PRO A 413 7.31 1.22 -7.79
C PRO A 413 8.19 0.42 -6.83
N PHE A 414 8.39 -0.86 -7.12
CA PHE A 414 9.28 -1.72 -6.32
C PHE A 414 9.85 -2.88 -7.13
N GLU A 415 10.93 -3.47 -6.61
CA GLU A 415 11.52 -4.71 -7.10
C GLU A 415 10.93 -5.89 -6.31
N PRO A 416 10.14 -6.81 -6.90
CA PRO A 416 9.60 -7.95 -6.17
C PRO A 416 10.67 -8.83 -5.54
N ALA A 417 11.87 -8.90 -6.12
CA ALA A 417 12.99 -9.62 -5.55
C ALA A 417 13.39 -9.07 -4.18
N THR A 418 13.48 -7.75 -4.02
CA THR A 418 13.87 -7.12 -2.74
C THR A 418 12.74 -7.19 -1.71
N ALA A 419 11.49 -6.94 -2.15
CA ALA A 419 10.31 -7.07 -1.29
C ALA A 419 10.12 -8.50 -0.76
N ARG A 420 10.70 -9.49 -1.46
CA ARG A 420 10.71 -10.91 -1.09
C ARG A 420 12.02 -11.37 -0.45
N LEU A 421 12.92 -10.50 -0.03
CA LEU A 421 14.06 -10.94 0.78
C LEU A 421 13.58 -11.34 2.19
N SER A 422 14.19 -12.39 2.74
CA SER A 422 13.89 -12.82 4.10
C SER A 422 14.63 -11.93 5.09
N PRO A 423 14.01 -11.56 6.21
CA PRO A 423 14.74 -10.92 7.29
C PRO A 423 15.80 -11.87 7.82
N ARG A 424 16.92 -11.31 8.26
CA ARG A 424 17.87 -12.04 9.09
C ARG A 424 17.52 -11.79 10.56
N TRP A 425 17.22 -12.84 11.31
CA TRP A 425 17.01 -12.73 12.75
C TRP A 425 18.36 -12.70 13.47
N ALA A 426 18.59 -11.63 14.24
CA ALA A 426 19.64 -11.59 15.23
C ALA A 426 19.30 -12.54 16.39
N PRO A 427 20.32 -13.05 17.12
CA PRO A 427 20.08 -13.79 18.34
C PRO A 427 19.17 -13.00 19.30
N PRO A 428 18.24 -13.66 19.99
CA PRO A 428 17.40 -12.98 20.98
C PRO A 428 18.28 -12.41 22.10
N LEU A 429 17.80 -11.35 22.75
CA LEU A 429 18.48 -10.80 23.91
C LEU A 429 18.63 -11.86 25.01
N PRO A 430 19.76 -11.88 25.75
CA PRO A 430 19.98 -12.82 26.83
C PRO A 430 18.80 -12.84 27.82
N THR A 431 18.48 -14.03 28.32
CA THR A 431 17.29 -14.29 29.15
C THR A 431 17.20 -13.44 30.42
N ALA A 432 18.32 -12.87 30.90
CA ALA A 432 18.34 -11.93 32.01
C ALA A 432 17.46 -10.70 31.77
N ALA A 433 17.32 -10.25 30.52
CA ALA A 433 16.40 -9.16 30.14
C ALA A 433 14.92 -9.60 30.06
N ARG A 434 14.62 -10.92 30.04
CA ARG A 434 13.27 -11.49 29.93
C ARG A 434 12.68 -11.96 31.27
N ARG A 435 13.45 -11.99 32.36
CA ARG A 435 13.10 -12.59 33.67
C ARG A 435 12.14 -11.80 34.56
N HIS A 436 11.43 -10.79 34.05
CA HIS A 436 10.40 -10.10 34.82
C HIS A 436 8.96 -10.50 34.45
N SER A 437 8.78 -11.63 33.76
CA SER A 437 7.46 -12.25 33.63
C SER A 437 7.14 -13.02 34.93
N PRO A 438 6.03 -12.71 35.64
CA PRO A 438 5.74 -13.24 36.97
C PRO A 438 5.22 -14.69 37.00
N GLU A 439 5.53 -15.52 36.00
CA GLU A 439 5.05 -16.93 35.93
C GLU A 439 6.13 -17.98 36.27
N ALA A 440 7.20 -17.61 36.98
CA ALA A 440 8.25 -18.55 37.34
C ALA A 440 8.28 -18.97 38.83
N ASP A 441 7.32 -18.53 39.65
CA ASP A 441 7.10 -19.07 41.00
C ASP A 441 5.60 -19.38 41.17
N ALA A 442 5.29 -20.65 40.93
CA ALA A 442 4.06 -21.30 41.40
C ALA A 442 4.12 -21.54 42.90
#